data_AF-A0A401UEE1-F1
#
_entry.id   AF-A0A401UEE1-F1
#
_cell.length_a   1.000
_cell.length_b   1.000
_cell.length_c   1.000
_cell.angle_alpha   90.00
_cell.angle_beta   90.00
_cell.angle_gamma   90.00
#
_symmetry.space_group_name_H-M   'P 1'
#
loop_
_entity.id
_entity.type
_entity.pdbx_description
1 polymer ?
#
loop_
_entity_poly.entity_id
_entity_poly.type
_entity_poly.pdbx_seq_one_letter_code
_entity_poly.pdbx_strand_id
1 'polypeptide(L)'
;MQFLAGIEGKGLFIPFAAVTFSFDEYERIVKQAFSEMGFELSSFHQLKDKQRAIEEASFIAVGGGNSFALLSRMYEFNLLELVRKKVEDGTPYLGWSAGANLSCPTIKTTNDMPIVQPVSLDALNLVPFQINPHYHELKFEGQGGETRKDRLNEFLVLNPDKCVIGLPEGMLLERQDDKLTLKGNGEAKIYQANKVMQTIKAEADVSFLLAKG
;
A
#
# COMPACT_ATOMS: atom_id res chain seq x y z
N MET A 1 2.75 7.46 16.85
CA MET A 1 3.30 7.00 15.55
C MET A 1 4.76 7.43 15.48
N GLN A 2 5.70 6.63 16.02
CA GLN A 2 7.13 7.00 16.11
C GLN A 2 7.78 7.20 14.73
N PHE A 3 7.23 6.58 13.69
CA PHE A 3 7.71 6.69 12.31
C PHE A 3 7.73 8.12 11.75
N LEU A 4 6.77 8.96 12.16
CA LEU A 4 6.71 10.37 11.74
C LEU A 4 7.30 11.32 12.80
N ALA A 5 7.96 10.80 13.84
CA ALA A 5 8.53 11.63 14.89
C ALA A 5 9.62 12.55 14.31
N GLY A 6 9.53 13.85 14.61
CA GLY A 6 10.46 14.86 14.10
C GLY A 6 10.18 15.35 12.68
N ILE A 7 9.15 14.84 12.00
CA ILE A 7 8.69 15.41 10.74
C ILE A 7 7.90 16.68 11.04
N GLU A 8 8.40 17.81 10.54
CA GLU A 8 7.74 19.10 10.60
C GLU A 8 7.02 19.41 9.28
N GLY A 9 5.96 20.21 9.36
CA GLY A 9 5.18 20.64 8.20
C GLY A 9 3.98 19.75 7.89
N LYS A 10 3.38 19.99 6.73
CA LYS A 10 2.08 19.46 6.35
C LYS A 10 2.21 18.27 5.40
N GLY A 11 1.51 17.18 5.72
CA GLY A 11 1.44 16.03 4.84
C GLY A 11 0.43 16.22 3.70
N LEU A 12 0.57 15.39 2.68
CA LEU A 12 -0.34 15.32 1.54
C LEU A 12 -1.12 14.00 1.57
N PHE A 13 -2.44 14.09 1.57
CA PHE A 13 -3.35 12.96 1.48
C PHE A 13 -3.84 12.75 0.05
N ILE A 14 -3.76 11.51 -0.44
CA ILE A 14 -4.27 11.09 -1.75
C ILE A 14 -5.53 10.23 -1.54
N PRO A 15 -6.74 10.77 -1.78
CA PRO A 15 -8.01 10.10 -1.47
C PRO A 15 -8.54 9.21 -2.61
N PHE A 16 -7.77 9.01 -3.66
CA PHE A 16 -8.24 8.46 -4.94
C PHE A 16 -8.74 7.03 -4.93
N ALA A 17 -8.59 6.30 -3.83
CA ALA A 17 -9.20 4.99 -3.68
C ALA A 17 -10.71 5.05 -3.38
N ALA A 18 -11.24 6.19 -2.91
CA ALA A 18 -12.66 6.33 -2.58
C ALA A 18 -13.55 6.23 -3.84
N VAL A 19 -14.67 5.51 -3.69
CA VAL A 19 -15.64 5.27 -4.77
C VAL A 19 -17.06 5.60 -4.31
N THR A 20 -17.49 5.03 -3.20
CA THR A 20 -18.88 5.15 -2.68
C THR A 20 -19.09 6.34 -1.74
N PHE A 21 -18.04 7.11 -1.46
CA PHE A 21 -18.05 8.30 -0.62
C PHE A 21 -17.16 9.36 -1.26
N SER A 22 -17.41 10.64 -0.94
CA SER A 22 -16.69 11.74 -1.58
C SER A 22 -15.25 11.85 -1.06
N PHE A 23 -14.39 12.48 -1.84
CA PHE A 23 -13.03 12.80 -1.38
C PHE A 23 -13.04 13.77 -0.20
N ASP A 24 -14.03 14.65 -0.09
CA ASP A 24 -14.21 15.57 1.05
C ASP A 24 -14.57 14.84 2.33
N GLU A 25 -15.47 13.85 2.24
CA GLU A 25 -15.79 13.00 3.37
C GLU A 25 -14.56 12.20 3.81
N TYR A 26 -13.80 11.66 2.85
CA TYR A 26 -12.59 10.92 3.16
C TYR A 26 -11.54 11.80 3.85
N GLU A 27 -11.28 12.98 3.27
CA GLU A 27 -10.37 13.98 3.81
C GLU A 27 -10.73 14.33 5.25
N ARG A 28 -12.02 14.56 5.55
CA ARG A 28 -12.48 14.88 6.91
C ARG A 28 -12.09 13.78 7.90
N ILE A 29 -12.35 12.52 7.56
CA ILE A 29 -12.05 11.37 8.44
C ILE A 29 -10.53 11.25 8.67
N VAL A 30 -9.74 11.31 7.59
CA VAL A 30 -8.28 11.12 7.67
C VAL A 30 -7.62 12.31 8.35
N LYS A 31 -8.05 13.55 8.07
CA LYS A 31 -7.56 14.75 8.78
C LYS A 31 -7.80 14.67 10.27
N GLN A 32 -8.98 14.21 10.70
CA GLN A 32 -9.27 14.07 12.12
C GLN A 32 -8.29 13.10 12.79
N ALA A 33 -8.10 11.91 12.21
CA ALA A 33 -7.19 10.90 12.76
C ALA A 33 -5.74 11.40 12.82
N PHE A 34 -5.25 12.09 11.80
CA PHE A 34 -3.89 12.67 11.80
C PHE A 34 -3.75 13.84 12.77
N SER A 35 -4.78 14.68 12.91
CA SER A 35 -4.78 15.78 13.88
C SER A 35 -4.70 15.29 15.32
N GLU A 36 -5.37 14.17 15.65
CA GLU A 36 -5.27 13.53 16.97
C GLU A 36 -3.86 13.00 17.25
N MET A 37 -3.08 12.71 16.20
CA MET A 37 -1.67 12.34 16.29
C MET A 37 -0.70 13.55 16.23
N GLY A 38 -1.22 14.78 16.11
CA GLY A 38 -0.42 16.00 16.04
C GLY A 38 0.08 16.37 14.63
N PHE A 39 -0.48 15.78 13.57
CA PHE A 39 -0.08 16.05 12.18
C PHE A 39 -1.16 16.80 11.41
N GLU A 40 -0.74 17.72 10.56
CA GLU A 40 -1.62 18.41 9.62
C GLU A 40 -1.59 17.74 8.24
N LEU A 41 -2.75 17.69 7.57
CA LEU A 41 -2.88 17.16 6.20
C LEU A 41 -3.51 18.18 5.26
N SER A 42 -3.05 18.19 4.01
CA SER A 42 -3.78 18.73 2.85
C SER A 42 -4.30 17.55 2.03
N SER A 43 -5.46 17.67 1.38
CA SER A 43 -5.94 16.63 0.47
C SER A 43 -5.74 17.03 -0.97
N PHE A 44 -5.17 16.13 -1.75
CA PHE A 44 -4.74 16.39 -3.12
C PHE A 44 -5.86 16.90 -4.04
N HIS A 45 -7.10 16.42 -3.86
CA HIS A 45 -8.23 16.80 -4.72
C HIS A 45 -8.67 18.26 -4.56
N GLN A 46 -8.30 18.92 -3.46
CA GLN A 46 -8.59 20.32 -3.20
C GLN A 46 -7.52 21.27 -3.75
N LEU A 47 -6.37 20.73 -4.20
CA LEU A 47 -5.20 21.52 -4.57
C LEU A 47 -5.22 21.87 -6.06
N LYS A 48 -4.94 23.14 -6.35
CA LYS A 48 -4.87 23.65 -7.73
C LYS A 48 -3.56 23.25 -8.41
N ASP A 49 -2.45 23.39 -7.69
CA ASP A 49 -1.11 23.02 -8.16
C ASP A 49 -0.71 21.65 -7.62
N LYS A 50 -0.90 20.65 -8.47
CA LYS A 50 -0.72 19.23 -8.13
C LYS A 50 0.75 18.84 -7.95
N GLN A 51 1.63 19.42 -8.75
CA GLN A 51 3.05 19.12 -8.69
C GLN A 51 3.66 19.74 -7.44
N ARG A 52 3.38 21.02 -7.21
CA ARG A 52 3.83 21.74 -6.01
C ARG A 52 3.33 21.07 -4.72
N ALA A 53 2.10 20.58 -4.72
CA ALA A 53 1.55 19.84 -3.59
C ALA A 53 2.41 18.63 -3.19
N ILE A 54 2.93 17.89 -4.16
CA ILE A 54 3.81 16.73 -3.91
C ILE A 54 5.19 17.21 -3.44
N GLU A 55 5.75 18.24 -4.09
CA GLU A 55 7.08 18.79 -3.77
C GLU A 55 7.15 19.34 -2.34
N GLU A 56 6.10 20.01 -1.87
CA GLU A 56 6.03 20.63 -0.53
C GLU A 56 5.58 19.66 0.57
N ALA A 57 5.11 18.45 0.22
CA ALA A 57 4.62 17.49 1.21
C ALA A 57 5.75 17.03 2.16
N SER A 58 5.52 17.13 3.47
CA SER A 58 6.44 16.60 4.49
C SER A 58 6.34 15.08 4.66
N PHE A 59 5.18 14.51 4.31
CA PHE A 59 4.93 13.08 4.17
C PHE A 59 3.73 12.87 3.23
N ILE A 60 3.63 11.67 2.64
CA ILE A 60 2.54 11.31 1.73
C ILE A 60 1.69 10.21 2.36
N ALA A 61 0.39 10.45 2.49
CA ALA A 61 -0.59 9.50 2.96
C ALA A 61 -1.51 9.06 1.82
N VAL A 62 -1.71 7.76 1.63
CA VAL A 62 -2.55 7.20 0.56
C VAL A 62 -3.64 6.30 1.15
N GLY A 63 -4.88 6.68 0.84
CA GLY A 63 -6.07 6.02 1.38
C GLY A 63 -6.37 4.63 0.83
N GLY A 64 -7.16 3.89 1.60
CA GLY A 64 -7.81 2.66 1.20
C GLY A 64 -9.12 2.89 0.43
N GLY A 65 -9.61 1.84 -0.23
CA GLY A 65 -10.76 1.88 -1.14
C GLY A 65 -10.49 0.90 -2.28
N ASN A 66 -10.80 1.27 -3.52
CA ASN A 66 -10.52 0.42 -4.68
C ASN A 66 -9.15 0.75 -5.32
N SER A 67 -8.27 -0.24 -5.40
CA SER A 67 -6.90 -0.14 -5.93
C SER A 67 -6.86 0.20 -7.41
N PHE A 68 -7.81 -0.29 -8.22
CA PHE A 68 -7.88 0.03 -9.64
C PHE A 68 -8.30 1.49 -9.87
N ALA A 69 -9.29 1.99 -9.10
CA ALA A 69 -9.69 3.40 -9.13
C ALA A 69 -8.57 4.33 -8.66
N LEU A 70 -7.89 3.95 -7.57
CA LEU A 70 -6.69 4.64 -7.09
C LEU A 70 -5.65 4.75 -8.20
N LEU A 71 -5.23 3.62 -8.77
CA LEU A 71 -4.18 3.58 -9.78
C LEU A 71 -4.57 4.33 -11.05
N SER A 72 -5.82 4.18 -11.52
CA SER A 72 -6.33 4.90 -12.69
C SER A 72 -6.22 6.42 -12.53
N ARG A 73 -6.57 6.95 -11.36
CA ARG A 73 -6.46 8.40 -11.06
C ARG A 73 -5.02 8.85 -10.86
N MET A 74 -4.16 7.99 -10.30
CA MET A 74 -2.72 8.27 -10.22
C MET A 74 -2.10 8.45 -11.62
N TYR A 75 -2.53 7.64 -12.60
CA TYR A 75 -2.16 7.82 -14.01
C TYR A 75 -2.78 9.07 -14.63
N GLU A 76 -4.08 9.29 -14.46
CA GLU A 76 -4.80 10.46 -14.99
C GLU A 76 -4.12 11.79 -14.60
N PHE A 77 -3.60 11.86 -13.38
CA PHE A 77 -2.92 13.04 -12.85
C PHE A 77 -1.39 12.99 -12.96
N ASN A 78 -0.81 11.98 -13.63
CA ASN A 78 0.64 11.81 -13.81
C ASN A 78 1.44 11.81 -12.49
N LEU A 79 0.91 11.18 -11.44
CA LEU A 79 1.50 11.29 -10.09
C LEU A 79 2.44 10.16 -9.71
N LEU A 80 2.45 9.04 -10.44
CA LEU A 80 3.25 7.88 -10.03
C LEU A 80 4.74 8.21 -9.93
N GLU A 81 5.31 8.84 -10.95
CA GLU A 81 6.73 9.20 -10.96
C GLU A 81 7.06 10.31 -9.96
N LEU A 82 6.15 11.29 -9.80
CA LEU A 82 6.34 12.40 -8.85
C LEU A 82 6.35 11.89 -7.41
N VAL A 83 5.38 11.04 -7.05
CA VAL A 83 5.31 10.44 -5.70
C VAL A 83 6.48 9.50 -5.47
N ARG A 84 6.85 8.67 -6.47
CA ARG A 84 8.01 7.77 -6.38
C ARG A 84 9.28 8.53 -6.03
N LYS A 85 9.63 9.54 -6.84
CA LYS A 85 10.83 10.37 -6.62
C LYS A 85 10.82 11.07 -5.27
N LYS A 86 9.68 11.68 -4.91
CA LYS A 86 9.53 12.37 -3.62
C LYS A 86 9.82 11.43 -2.44
N VAL A 87 9.36 10.19 -2.50
CA VAL A 87 9.60 9.19 -1.45
C VAL A 87 11.04 8.65 -1.50
N GLU A 88 11.59 8.42 -2.68
CA GLU A 88 13.00 8.02 -2.86
C GLU A 88 13.98 9.08 -2.33
N ASP A 89 13.61 10.37 -2.40
CA ASP A 89 14.34 11.49 -1.81
C ASP A 89 14.18 11.60 -0.28
N GLY A 90 13.57 10.61 0.37
CA GLY A 90 13.47 10.48 1.83
C GLY A 90 12.15 10.95 2.43
N THR A 91 11.15 11.32 1.64
CA THR A 91 9.84 11.70 2.16
C THR A 91 9.08 10.47 2.66
N PRO A 92 8.59 10.44 3.91
CA PRO A 92 7.82 9.32 4.43
C PRO A 92 6.55 9.03 3.61
N TYR A 93 6.30 7.74 3.37
CA TYR A 93 5.09 7.23 2.72
C TYR A 93 4.26 6.40 3.70
N LEU A 94 2.97 6.69 3.78
CA LEU A 94 1.99 5.96 4.58
C LEU A 94 0.86 5.49 3.68
N GLY A 95 0.73 4.19 3.47
CA GLY A 95 -0.35 3.60 2.68
C GLY A 95 -1.05 2.50 3.44
N TRP A 96 -2.38 2.48 3.40
CA TRP A 96 -3.18 1.41 3.99
C TRP A 96 -4.14 0.80 2.96
N SER A 97 -4.39 -0.50 3.05
CA SER A 97 -5.24 -1.23 2.09
C SER A 97 -4.75 -1.00 0.64
N ALA A 98 -5.56 -0.37 -0.22
CA ALA A 98 -5.18 0.02 -1.58
C ALA A 98 -3.89 0.86 -1.64
N GLY A 99 -3.64 1.74 -0.65
CA GLY A 99 -2.37 2.47 -0.55
C GLY A 99 -1.16 1.55 -0.32
N ALA A 100 -1.33 0.44 0.40
CA ALA A 100 -0.27 -0.56 0.53
C ALA A 100 -0.04 -1.34 -0.76
N ASN A 101 -1.08 -1.60 -1.56
CA ASN A 101 -0.89 -2.15 -2.92
C ASN A 101 -0.14 -1.16 -3.81
N LEU A 102 -0.45 0.13 -3.72
CA LEU A 102 0.17 1.17 -4.56
C LEU A 102 1.68 1.31 -4.31
N SER A 103 2.19 1.00 -3.12
CA SER A 103 3.64 1.05 -2.83
C SER A 103 4.43 -0.08 -3.49
N CYS A 104 3.78 -1.15 -3.94
CA CYS A 104 4.41 -2.32 -4.56
C CYS A 104 4.82 -2.05 -6.02
N PRO A 105 5.51 -2.99 -6.71
CA PRO A 105 5.81 -2.85 -8.13
C PRO A 105 4.54 -2.80 -9.00
N THR A 106 3.49 -3.51 -8.60
CA THR A 106 2.20 -3.56 -9.29
C THR A 106 1.05 -3.70 -8.30
N ILE A 107 -0.19 -3.51 -8.73
CA ILE A 107 -1.39 -3.84 -7.92
C ILE A 107 -1.89 -5.28 -8.13
N LYS A 108 -1.13 -6.17 -8.79
CA LYS A 108 -1.57 -7.54 -9.17
C LYS A 108 -2.01 -8.43 -8.00
N THR A 109 -1.63 -8.11 -6.77
CA THR A 109 -2.01 -8.84 -5.55
C THR A 109 -3.06 -8.11 -4.71
N THR A 110 -3.79 -7.15 -5.29
CA THR A 110 -4.99 -6.58 -4.66
C THR A 110 -6.12 -7.62 -4.59
N ASN A 111 -7.05 -7.43 -3.64
CA ASN A 111 -8.28 -8.22 -3.54
C ASN A 111 -9.46 -7.52 -4.22
N ASP A 112 -9.24 -6.32 -4.73
CA ASP A 112 -10.30 -5.48 -5.26
C ASP A 112 -10.80 -5.99 -6.61
N MET A 113 -12.09 -5.77 -6.85
CA MET A 113 -12.69 -5.98 -8.16
C MET A 113 -12.17 -4.94 -9.16
N PRO A 114 -11.81 -5.32 -10.41
CA PRO A 114 -11.33 -4.40 -11.45
C PRO A 114 -12.47 -3.57 -12.04
N ILE A 115 -13.02 -2.64 -11.26
CA ILE A 115 -14.18 -1.81 -11.64
C ILE A 115 -13.86 -0.72 -12.68
N VAL A 116 -12.56 -0.46 -12.90
CA VAL A 116 -12.04 0.45 -13.92
C VAL A 116 -10.69 -0.10 -14.40
N GLN A 117 -10.33 0.21 -15.64
CA GLN A 117 -9.07 -0.24 -16.25
C GLN A 117 -8.03 0.89 -16.20
N PRO A 118 -6.98 0.81 -15.35
CA PRO A 118 -5.83 1.70 -15.46
C PRO A 118 -5.02 1.37 -16.73
N VAL A 119 -4.22 2.33 -17.20
CA VAL A 119 -3.39 2.15 -18.42
C VAL A 119 -2.31 1.08 -18.27
N SER A 120 -1.85 0.82 -17.05
CA SER A 120 -1.00 -0.30 -16.66
C SER A 120 -1.32 -0.70 -15.21
N LEU A 121 -0.91 -1.91 -14.81
CA LEU A 121 -0.96 -2.36 -13.41
C LEU A 121 0.30 -1.97 -12.61
N ASP A 122 1.30 -1.37 -13.26
CA ASP A 122 2.52 -0.89 -12.61
C ASP A 122 2.19 0.25 -11.64
N ALA A 123 2.79 0.19 -10.46
CA ALA A 123 2.52 1.10 -9.35
C ALA A 123 3.82 1.83 -8.91
N LEU A 124 3.93 2.24 -7.64
CA LEU A 124 5.03 3.12 -7.22
C LEU A 124 6.38 2.41 -7.11
N ASN A 125 6.42 1.08 -6.96
CA ASN A 125 7.67 0.31 -6.85
C ASN A 125 8.58 0.81 -5.70
N LEU A 126 7.98 1.26 -4.58
CA LEU A 126 8.69 1.70 -3.38
C LEU A 126 9.26 0.52 -2.58
N VAL A 127 8.68 -0.67 -2.76
CA VAL A 127 9.20 -1.94 -2.24
C VAL A 127 9.33 -2.96 -3.38
N PRO A 128 10.32 -3.87 -3.35
CA PRO A 128 10.57 -4.80 -4.47
C PRO A 128 9.74 -6.10 -4.41
N PHE A 129 8.80 -6.19 -3.48
CA PHE A 129 7.91 -7.34 -3.31
C PHE A 129 6.43 -6.91 -3.41
N GLN A 130 5.53 -7.88 -3.52
CA GLN A 130 4.09 -7.63 -3.57
C GLN A 130 3.47 -7.77 -2.18
N ILE A 131 2.49 -6.92 -1.87
CA ILE A 131 1.68 -7.02 -0.66
C ILE A 131 0.28 -7.52 -1.07
N ASN A 132 -0.20 -8.58 -0.42
CA ASN A 132 -1.62 -8.91 -0.41
C ASN A 132 -2.20 -8.42 0.93
N PRO A 133 -2.84 -7.23 0.97
CA PRO A 133 -3.45 -6.74 2.21
C PRO A 133 -4.69 -7.57 2.55
N HIS A 134 -5.18 -7.45 3.79
CA HIS A 134 -6.36 -8.17 4.27
C HIS A 134 -6.27 -9.67 4.00
N TYR A 135 -5.06 -10.23 4.17
CA TYR A 135 -4.83 -11.64 3.95
C TYR A 135 -5.54 -12.46 5.01
N HIS A 136 -6.25 -13.49 4.57
CA HIS A 136 -6.92 -14.44 5.44
C HIS A 136 -6.90 -15.84 4.83
N GLU A 137 -6.96 -16.85 5.70
CA GLU A 137 -7.04 -18.27 5.30
C GLU A 137 -8.46 -18.84 5.44
N LEU A 138 -9.47 -17.97 5.58
CA LEU A 138 -10.87 -18.37 5.67
C LEU A 138 -11.28 -19.25 4.48
N LYS A 139 -11.96 -20.36 4.80
CA LYS A 139 -12.66 -21.23 3.85
C LYS A 139 -14.09 -21.36 4.33
N PHE A 140 -15.05 -21.05 3.47
CA PHE A 140 -16.46 -21.21 3.79
C PHE A 140 -16.92 -22.62 3.39
N GLU A 141 -17.73 -23.25 4.24
CA GLU A 141 -18.31 -24.55 3.92
C GLU A 141 -19.15 -24.44 2.63
N GLY A 142 -18.95 -25.37 1.70
CA GLY A 142 -19.61 -25.35 0.38
C GLY A 142 -19.02 -24.36 -0.64
N GLN A 143 -17.95 -23.62 -0.31
CA GLN A 143 -17.27 -22.77 -1.28
C GLN A 143 -16.52 -23.60 -2.34
N GLY A 144 -16.92 -23.49 -3.60
CA GLY A 144 -16.22 -24.09 -4.75
C GLY A 144 -15.18 -23.20 -5.42
N GLY A 145 -15.13 -21.90 -5.08
CA GLY A 145 -14.16 -20.95 -5.65
C GLY A 145 -12.79 -20.99 -4.98
N GLU A 146 -11.80 -20.38 -5.62
CA GLU A 146 -10.40 -20.38 -5.17
C GLU A 146 -10.24 -19.65 -3.83
N THR A 147 -9.44 -20.22 -2.94
CA THR A 147 -9.04 -19.57 -1.69
C THR A 147 -8.03 -18.46 -1.97
N ARG A 148 -7.75 -17.59 -0.99
CA ARG A 148 -6.71 -16.56 -1.18
C ARG A 148 -5.35 -17.19 -1.51
N LYS A 149 -5.00 -18.27 -0.82
CA LYS A 149 -3.77 -19.03 -1.07
C LYS A 149 -3.70 -19.53 -2.51
N ASP A 150 -4.79 -20.07 -3.05
CA ASP A 150 -4.82 -20.59 -4.42
C ASP A 150 -4.56 -19.47 -5.44
N ARG A 151 -5.23 -18.32 -5.28
CA ARG A 151 -5.01 -17.13 -6.15
C ARG A 151 -3.57 -16.61 -6.11
N LEU A 152 -2.95 -16.59 -4.93
CA LEU A 152 -1.54 -16.19 -4.79
C LEU A 152 -0.59 -17.21 -5.43
N ASN A 153 -0.92 -18.50 -5.39
CA ASN A 153 -0.14 -19.53 -6.09
C ASN A 153 -0.27 -19.38 -7.61
N GLU A 154 -1.46 -19.08 -8.14
CA GLU A 154 -1.64 -18.77 -9.57
C GLU A 154 -0.78 -17.57 -9.99
N PHE A 155 -0.79 -16.49 -9.18
CA PHE A 155 0.08 -15.34 -9.40
C PHE A 155 1.56 -15.76 -9.48
N LEU A 156 2.03 -16.61 -8.57
CA LEU A 156 3.41 -17.09 -8.54
C LEU A 156 3.76 -18.04 -9.68
N VAL A 157 2.80 -18.79 -10.22
CA VAL A 157 3.02 -19.60 -11.44
C VAL A 157 3.35 -18.70 -12.63
N LEU A 158 2.65 -17.57 -12.76
CA LEU A 158 2.86 -16.62 -13.86
C LEU A 158 3.98 -15.59 -13.59
N ASN A 159 4.39 -15.44 -12.33
CA ASN A 159 5.40 -14.48 -11.90
C ASN A 159 6.39 -15.15 -10.92
N PRO A 160 7.16 -16.17 -11.36
CA PRO A 160 7.93 -17.04 -10.48
C PRO A 160 9.12 -16.36 -9.78
N ASP A 161 9.54 -15.21 -10.29
CA ASP A 161 10.58 -14.35 -9.72
C ASP A 161 10.06 -13.46 -8.58
N LYS A 162 8.74 -13.40 -8.35
CA LYS A 162 8.14 -12.50 -7.36
C LYS A 162 8.01 -13.14 -5.98
N CYS A 163 8.02 -12.27 -4.98
CA CYS A 163 7.69 -12.59 -3.59
C CYS A 163 6.42 -11.85 -3.19
N VAL A 164 5.51 -12.53 -2.49
CA VAL A 164 4.29 -11.92 -1.94
C VAL A 164 4.28 -12.07 -0.42
N ILE A 165 3.99 -10.99 0.30
CA ILE A 165 3.61 -11.05 1.71
C ILE A 165 2.09 -10.91 1.84
N GLY A 166 1.45 -11.96 2.33
CA GLY A 166 0.07 -11.93 2.78
C GLY A 166 0.02 -11.27 4.16
N LEU A 167 -0.49 -10.04 4.21
CA LEU A 167 -0.53 -9.19 5.39
C LEU A 167 -1.96 -9.13 5.96
N PRO A 168 -2.23 -9.75 7.12
CA PRO A 168 -3.54 -9.69 7.77
C PRO A 168 -3.92 -8.28 8.23
N GLU A 169 -5.20 -8.10 8.55
CA GLU A 169 -5.67 -6.89 9.23
C GLU A 169 -4.98 -6.68 10.59
N GLY A 170 -4.74 -5.43 10.96
CA GLY A 170 -4.06 -5.08 12.22
C GLY A 170 -2.54 -5.24 12.18
N MET A 171 -1.95 -5.68 11.06
CA MET A 171 -0.51 -5.73 10.85
C MET A 171 -0.07 -4.65 9.85
N LEU A 172 1.18 -4.21 9.96
CA LEU A 172 1.80 -3.26 9.03
C LEU A 172 3.27 -3.60 8.78
N LEU A 173 3.81 -3.08 7.68
CA LEU A 173 5.24 -3.09 7.40
C LEU A 173 5.78 -1.69 7.63
N GLU A 174 6.78 -1.57 8.50
CA GLU A 174 7.51 -0.33 8.70
C GLU A 174 8.89 -0.47 8.07
N ARG A 175 9.18 0.37 7.07
CA ARG A 175 10.48 0.44 6.41
C ARG A 175 11.20 1.70 6.87
N GLN A 176 12.43 1.53 7.34
CA GLN A 176 13.38 2.62 7.58
C GLN A 176 14.68 2.23 6.87
N ASP A 177 15.02 2.95 5.80
CA ASP A 177 16.14 2.62 4.91
C ASP A 177 16.10 1.16 4.40
N ASP A 178 17.11 0.37 4.72
CA ASP A 178 17.24 -1.05 4.37
C ASP A 178 16.64 -1.99 5.44
N LYS A 179 16.05 -1.44 6.49
CA LYS A 179 15.37 -2.23 7.52
C LYS A 179 13.87 -2.26 7.28
N LEU A 180 13.32 -3.47 7.21
CA LEU A 180 11.88 -3.72 7.12
C LEU A 180 11.42 -4.54 8.33
N THR A 181 10.52 -3.99 9.12
CA THR A 181 9.96 -4.64 10.31
C THR A 181 8.49 -4.91 10.12
N LEU A 182 8.05 -6.13 10.40
CA LEU A 182 6.64 -6.49 10.49
C LEU A 182 6.13 -6.08 11.87
N LYS A 183 5.12 -5.21 11.95
CA LYS A 183 4.53 -4.75 13.21
C LYS A 183 3.06 -5.15 13.33
N GLY A 184 2.54 -5.08 14.55
CA GLY A 184 1.14 -5.34 14.87
C GLY A 184 0.97 -6.62 15.67
N ASN A 185 -0.20 -7.25 15.60
CA ASN A 185 -0.49 -8.49 16.32
C ASN A 185 -0.84 -9.60 15.32
N GLY A 186 -0.21 -10.77 15.46
CA GLY A 186 -0.50 -11.94 14.64
C GLY A 186 0.68 -12.41 13.77
N GLU A 187 0.36 -13.04 12.65
CA GLU A 187 1.32 -13.68 11.76
C GLU A 187 1.04 -13.35 10.28
N ALA A 188 2.05 -12.91 9.55
CA ALA A 188 2.00 -12.76 8.10
C ALA A 188 2.46 -14.05 7.40
N LYS A 189 2.06 -14.20 6.13
CA LYS A 189 2.49 -15.33 5.29
C LYS A 189 3.38 -14.85 4.16
N ILE A 190 4.48 -15.56 3.89
CA ILE A 190 5.37 -15.27 2.76
C ILE A 190 5.24 -16.37 1.72
N TYR A 191 5.06 -15.94 0.49
CA TYR A 191 4.81 -16.74 -0.70
C TYR A 191 5.92 -16.51 -1.73
N GLN A 192 6.54 -17.59 -2.16
CA GLN A 192 7.56 -17.62 -3.22
C GLN A 192 7.36 -18.89 -4.05
N ALA A 193 7.58 -18.80 -5.37
CA ALA A 193 7.43 -19.95 -6.25
C ALA A 193 8.35 -21.10 -5.82
N ASN A 194 7.83 -22.33 -5.88
CA ASN A 194 8.55 -23.56 -5.54
C ASN A 194 9.10 -23.62 -4.10
N LYS A 195 8.58 -22.80 -3.18
CA LYS A 195 8.94 -22.83 -1.76
C LYS A 195 7.73 -23.08 -0.88
N VAL A 196 7.98 -23.70 0.27
CA VAL A 196 6.95 -23.86 1.30
C VAL A 196 6.60 -22.48 1.85
N MET A 197 5.30 -22.17 1.94
CA MET A 197 4.80 -20.94 2.54
C MET A 197 5.37 -20.76 3.94
N GLN A 198 5.96 -19.60 4.21
CA GLN A 198 6.54 -19.29 5.51
C GLN A 198 5.55 -18.46 6.34
N THR A 199 5.54 -18.71 7.65
CA THR A 199 4.74 -17.94 8.61
C THR A 199 5.68 -17.09 9.45
N ILE A 200 5.45 -15.78 9.48
CA ILE A 200 6.31 -14.81 10.17
C ILE A 200 5.48 -14.10 11.23
N LYS A 201 5.97 -14.08 12.47
CA LYS A 201 5.32 -13.40 13.59
C LYS A 201 5.59 -11.90 13.56
N ALA A 202 4.70 -11.13 14.19
CA ALA A 202 4.95 -9.72 14.46
C ALA A 202 6.31 -9.48 15.15
N GLU A 203 6.83 -8.28 14.96
CA GLU A 203 8.15 -7.78 15.38
C GLU A 203 9.35 -8.46 14.68
N ALA A 204 9.11 -9.33 13.70
CA ALA A 204 10.18 -9.93 12.91
C ALA A 204 10.83 -8.92 11.95
N ASP A 205 12.15 -9.04 11.83
CA ASP A 205 12.92 -8.44 10.74
C ASP A 205 12.65 -9.23 9.44
N VAL A 206 12.08 -8.54 8.47
CA VAL A 206 11.76 -9.07 7.13
C VAL A 206 12.54 -8.33 6.04
N SER A 207 13.67 -7.72 6.38
CA SER A 207 14.53 -6.96 5.45
C SER A 207 15.06 -7.79 4.29
N PHE A 208 15.08 -9.13 4.42
CA PHE A 208 15.38 -10.02 3.30
C PHE A 208 14.41 -9.86 2.12
N LEU A 209 13.20 -9.32 2.34
CA LEU A 209 12.26 -9.00 1.27
C LEU A 209 12.71 -7.78 0.44
N LEU A 210 13.60 -6.93 0.97
CA LEU A 210 14.14 -5.77 0.25
C LEU A 210 15.30 -6.14 -0.69
N ALA A 211 15.89 -7.33 -0.54
CA ALA A 211 16.91 -7.80 -1.45
C ALA A 211 16.32 -7.94 -2.86
N LYS A 212 16.93 -7.27 -3.84
CA LYS A 212 16.58 -7.48 -5.24
C LYS A 212 16.95 -8.93 -5.60
N GLY A 213 15.94 -9.73 -5.92
CA GLY A 213 16.11 -11.03 -6.57
C GLY A 213 16.68 -10.88 -7.98
#